data_AF-A0A969YQ14-F1
#
_entry.id   AF-A0A969YQ14-F1
#
_cell.length_a   1.000
_cell.length_b   1.000
_cell.length_c   1.000
_cell.angle_alpha   90.00
_cell.angle_beta   90.00
_cell.angle_gamma   90.00
#
_symmetry.space_group_name_H-M   'P 1'
#
loop_
_entity.id
_entity.type
_entity.pdbx_description
1 polymer ?
#
loop_
_entity_poly.entity_id
_entity_poly.type
_entity_poly.pdbx_seq_one_letter_code
_entity_poly.pdbx_strand_id
1 'polypeptide(L)' 'TGGITPANYRDYLALKNVACIGGSWVAPQEAMDQGDWARISALAREAVEKSGR' A
#
# COMPACT_ATOMS: atom_id res chain seq x y z
N THR A 1 -4.07 -11.31 -1.92
CA THR A 1 -4.33 -10.64 -0.63
C THR A 1 -5.49 -9.67 -0.85
N GLY A 2 -6.52 -9.68 -0.01
CA GLY A 2 -7.71 -8.85 -0.19
C GLY A 2 -8.21 -8.28 1.14
N GLY A 3 -8.66 -7.03 1.14
CA GLY A 3 -9.20 -6.34 2.32
C GLY A 3 -8.18 -5.50 3.12
N ILE A 4 -6.90 -5.46 2.72
CA ILE A 4 -5.94 -4.53 3.29
C ILE A 4 -6.17 -3.14 2.68
N THR A 5 -6.23 -2.12 3.52
CA THR A 5 -6.47 -0.72 3.17
C THR A 5 -5.48 0.20 3.91
N PRO A 6 -5.33 1.47 3.51
CA PRO A 6 -4.54 2.45 4.26
C PRO A 6 -4.95 2.58 5.74
N ALA A 7 -6.20 2.22 6.08
CA ALA A 7 -6.72 2.30 7.43
C ALA A 7 -6.27 1.13 8.33
N ASN A 8 -6.02 -0.07 7.78
CA ASN A 8 -5.77 -1.28 8.58
C ASN A 8 -4.40 -1.93 8.34
N TYR A 9 -3.64 -1.53 7.32
CA TYR A 9 -2.40 -2.24 6.95
C TYR A 9 -1.35 -2.24 8.06
N ARG A 10 -1.32 -1.19 8.91
CA ARG A 10 -0.44 -1.11 10.07
C ARG A 10 -0.78 -2.15 11.14
N ASP A 11 -2.06 -2.44 11.33
CA ASP A 11 -2.51 -3.44 12.31
C ASP A 11 -1.98 -4.82 11.93
N TYR A 12 -1.99 -5.14 10.64
CA TYR A 12 -1.39 -6.36 10.11
C TYR A 12 0.14 -6.35 10.25
N LEU A 13 0.81 -5.24 9.93
CA LEU A 13 2.26 -5.12 10.06
C LEU A 13 2.76 -5.17 11.51
N ALA A 14 1.92 -4.85 12.49
CA ALA A 14 2.24 -4.95 13.92
C ALA A 14 2.30 -6.40 14.43
N LEU A 15 1.67 -7.35 13.71
CA LEU A 15 1.69 -8.76 14.08
C LEU A 15 3.09 -9.34 13.85
N LYS A 16 3.67 -9.97 14.90
CA LYS A 16 5.03 -10.52 14.87
C LYS A 16 5.26 -11.58 13.79
N ASN A 17 4.20 -12.23 13.33
CA ASN A 17 4.23 -13.28 12.31
C ASN A 17 3.93 -12.76 10.88
N VAL A 18 3.79 -11.44 10.68
CA VAL A 18 3.54 -10.84 9.37
C VAL A 18 4.81 -10.19 8.84
N ALA A 19 5.39 -10.80 7.80
CA ALA A 19 6.60 -10.28 7.16
C ALA A 19 6.33 -9.07 6.25
N CYS A 20 5.21 -9.12 5.51
CA CYS A 20 4.79 -8.11 4.54
C CYS A 20 3.27 -8.11 4.33
N ILE A 21 2.77 -7.02 3.74
CA ILE A 21 1.38 -6.90 3.27
C ILE A 21 1.37 -6.53 1.78
N GLY A 22 0.27 -6.84 1.11
CA GLY A 22 0.03 -6.43 -0.27
C GLY A 22 -1.27 -5.63 -0.35
N GLY A 23 -1.25 -4.54 -1.11
CA GLY A 23 -2.33 -3.57 -1.17
C GLY A 23 -2.59 -3.01 -2.56
N SER A 24 -3.74 -3.33 -3.15
CA SER A 24 -4.14 -2.78 -4.45
C SER A 24 -4.29 -1.26 -4.44
N TRP A 25 -4.42 -0.63 -3.26
CA TRP A 25 -4.49 0.83 -3.15
C TRP A 25 -3.18 1.53 -3.54
N VAL A 26 -2.04 0.83 -3.54
CA VAL A 26 -0.75 1.41 -3.94
C VAL A 26 -0.68 1.62 -5.45
N ALA A 27 -1.33 0.75 -6.22
CA ALA A 27 -1.45 0.86 -7.67
C ALA A 27 -2.92 0.70 -8.09
N PRO A 28 -3.75 1.74 -7.94
CA PRO A 28 -5.14 1.70 -8.35
C PRO A 28 -5.28 1.40 -9.85
N GLN A 29 -6.25 0.58 -10.23
CA GLN A 29 -6.49 0.21 -11.64
C GLN A 29 -6.64 1.44 -12.54
N GLU A 30 -7.36 2.46 -12.08
CA GLU A 30 -7.51 3.73 -12.81
C GLU A 30 -6.15 4.39 -13.13
N ALA A 31 -5.23 4.43 -12.18
CA ALA A 31 -3.91 5.02 -12.37
C ALA A 31 -3.06 4.19 -13.33
N MET A 32 -3.20 2.86 -13.29
CA MET A 32 -2.54 1.95 -14.23
C MET A 32 -3.07 2.15 -15.66
N ASP A 33 -4.39 2.23 -15.83
CA ASP A 33 -5.05 2.41 -17.13
C ASP A 33 -4.71 3.76 -17.77
N GLN A 34 -4.53 4.80 -16.95
CA GLN A 34 -4.13 6.14 -17.37
C GLN A 34 -2.61 6.31 -17.54
N GLY A 35 -1.80 5.33 -17.11
CA GLY A 35 -0.35 5.45 -17.07
C GLY A 35 0.14 6.53 -16.09
N ASP A 36 -0.61 6.79 -15.03
CA ASP A 36 -0.30 7.78 -13.99
C ASP A 36 0.72 7.24 -12.99
N TRP A 37 1.96 7.08 -13.47
CA TRP A 37 3.08 6.59 -12.68
C TRP A 37 3.47 7.55 -11.54
N ALA A 38 3.19 8.84 -11.71
CA ALA A 38 3.44 9.84 -10.68
C ALA A 38 2.57 9.59 -9.45
N ARG A 39 1.27 9.36 -9.64
CA ARG A 39 0.34 8.99 -8.56
C ARG A 39 0.73 7.69 -7.89
N ILE A 40 1.05 6.66 -8.66
CA ILE A 40 1.49 5.35 -8.11
C ILE A 40 2.76 5.53 -7.26
N SER A 41 3.73 6.31 -7.74
CA SER A 41 4.97 6.57 -7.01
C SER A 41 4.74 7.32 -5.70
N ALA A 42 3.84 8.31 -5.70
CA ALA A 42 3.45 9.05 -4.50
C ALA A 42 2.78 8.12 -3.47
N LEU A 43 1.84 7.28 -3.89
CA LEU A 43 1.16 6.31 -3.05
C LEU A 43 2.13 5.26 -2.46
N ALA A 44 3.08 4.77 -3.26
CA ALA A 44 4.10 3.85 -2.80
C ALA A 44 5.01 4.50 -1.74
N ARG A 45 5.43 5.75 -1.98
CA ARG A 45 6.25 6.51 -1.03
C ARG A 45 5.52 6.73 0.29
N GLU A 46 4.26 7.15 0.22
CA GLU A 46 3.40 7.34 1.40
C GLU A 46 3.27 6.05 2.20
N ALA A 47 3.06 4.91 1.53
CA ALA A 47 2.95 3.61 2.19
C ALA A 47 4.23 3.23 2.96
N VAL A 48 5.41 3.51 2.38
CA VAL A 48 6.71 3.28 3.02
C VAL A 48 6.92 4.23 4.19
N GLU A 49 6.76 5.55 4.00
CA GLU A 49 6.94 6.56 5.05
C GLU A 49 6.02 6.29 6.25
N LYS A 50 4.78 5.86 5.98
CA LYS A 50 3.82 5.54 7.01
C LYS A 50 4.00 4.12 7.57
N SER A 51 4.87 3.26 7.04
CA SER A 51 5.02 1.90 7.57
C SER A 51 5.74 1.83 8.93
N GLY A 52 6.48 2.88 9.31
CA GLY A 52 7.11 2.96 10.64
C GLY A 52 8.20 1.92 10.90
N ARG A 53 8.75 1.32 9.85
CA ARG A 53 9.99 0.52 9.90
C ARG A 53 11.21 1.38 9.62
#